data_AF-A0A6G3XX41-F1
#
_entry.id   AF-A0A6G3XX41-F1
#
_cell.length_a   1.000
_cell.length_b   1.000
_cell.length_c   1.000
_cell.angle_alpha   90.00
_cell.angle_beta   90.00
_cell.angle_gamma   90.00
#
_symmetry.space_group_name_H-M   'P 1'
#
loop_
_entity.id
_entity.type
_entity.pdbx_description
1 polymer ?
#
loop_
_entity_poly.entity_id
_entity_poly.type
_entity_poly.pdbx_seq_one_letter_code
_entity_poly.pdbx_strand_id
1 'polypeptide(L)' 'MRAGTVLAQGHPRDVITAELLHEAFGLRAEVIDDPVGDRPLIVPIGRTHVRS' A
#
# COMPACT_ATOMS: atom_id res chain seq x y z
N MET A 1 -12.16 -15.01 19.57
CA MET A 1 -11.66 -14.70 18.20
C MET A 1 -12.31 -13.41 17.78
N ARG A 2 -11.58 -12.29 17.62
CA ARG A 2 -12.19 -11.08 17.05
C ARG A 2 -12.36 -11.31 15.55
N ALA A 3 -13.57 -11.13 15.05
CA ALA A 3 -13.87 -11.25 13.63
C ALA A 3 -13.12 -10.14 12.89
N GLY A 4 -11.93 -10.46 12.36
CA GLY A 4 -11.26 -9.61 11.38
C GLY A 4 -12.02 -9.72 10.06
N THR A 5 -12.34 -8.59 9.45
CA THR A 5 -12.99 -8.54 8.15
C THR A 5 -11.93 -8.55 7.05
N VAL A 6 -12.18 -9.27 5.96
CA VAL A 6 -11.34 -9.21 4.76
C VAL A 6 -11.70 -7.93 4.01
N LEU A 7 -10.75 -7.00 3.91
CA LEU A 7 -10.96 -5.72 3.21
C LEU A 7 -10.82 -5.87 1.68
N ALA A 8 -9.88 -6.71 1.22
CA ALA A 8 -9.70 -7.05 -0.18
C ALA A 8 -8.98 -8.39 -0.34
N GLN A 9 -9.23 -9.08 -1.46
CA GLN A 9 -8.56 -10.32 -1.84
C GLN A 9 -8.41 -10.38 -3.36
N GLY A 10 -7.22 -10.71 -3.85
CA GLY A 10 -6.94 -10.72 -5.28
C GLY A 10 -5.43 -10.71 -5.57
N HIS A 11 -5.07 -10.40 -6.82
CA HIS A 11 -3.68 -10.21 -7.18
C HIS A 11 -3.10 -8.99 -6.45
N PRO A 12 -1.80 -8.97 -6.06
CA PRO A 12 -1.20 -7.83 -5.37
C PRO A 12 -1.45 -6.48 -6.06
N ARG A 13 -1.47 -6.45 -7.39
CA ARG A 13 -1.74 -5.23 -8.18
C ARG A 13 -3.18 -4.72 -8.05
N ASP A 14 -4.12 -5.60 -7.71
CA ASP A 14 -5.53 -5.25 -7.58
C ASP A 14 -5.87 -4.79 -6.16
N VAL A 15 -5.08 -5.23 -5.16
CA VAL A 15 -5.41 -5.02 -3.74
C VAL A 15 -4.44 -4.08 -3.03
N ILE A 16 -3.19 -3.96 -3.45
CA ILE A 16 -2.25 -3.03 -2.83
C ILE A 16 -2.48 -1.64 -3.43
N THR A 17 -3.41 -0.88 -2.84
CA THR A 17 -3.69 0.52 -3.19
C THR A 17 -3.36 1.44 -2.03
N ALA A 18 -3.12 2.73 -2.32
CA ALA A 18 -2.85 3.73 -1.28
C ALA A 18 -4.02 3.84 -0.28
N GLU A 19 -5.25 3.74 -0.78
CA GLU A 19 -6.47 3.77 0.01
C GLU A 19 -6.53 2.57 0.97
N LEU A 20 -6.28 1.35 0.47
CA LEU A 20 -6.35 0.16 1.31
C LEU A 20 -5.24 0.14 2.37
N LEU A 21 -4.04 0.61 2.03
CA LEU A 21 -2.95 0.76 2.99
C LEU A 21 -3.31 1.76 4.10
N HIS A 22 -4.03 2.83 3.76
CA HIS A 22 -4.51 3.79 4.74
C HIS A 22 -5.62 3.19 5.62
N GLU A 23 -6.59 2.50 5.04
CA GLU A 23 -7.70 1.89 5.78
C GLU A 23 -7.24 0.74 6.70
N ALA A 24 -6.36 -0.14 6.22
CA ALA A 24 -5.91 -1.29 6.97
C ALA A 24 -4.83 -0.97 8.01
N PHE A 25 -3.93 -0.01 7.71
CA PHE A 25 -2.73 0.23 8.51
C PHE A 25 -2.53 1.70 8.93
N GLY A 26 -3.38 2.63 8.50
CA GLY A 26 -3.15 4.06 8.69
C GLY A 26 -1.94 4.59 7.91
N LEU A 27 -1.41 3.82 6.96
CA LEU A 27 -0.20 4.15 6.22
C LEU A 27 -0.52 5.06 5.04
N ARG A 28 0.03 6.27 5.04
CA ARG A 28 0.09 7.12 3.85
C ARG A 28 1.28 6.69 3.00
N ALA A 29 1.03 6.28 1.78
CA ALA A 29 2.05 5.85 0.83
C ALA A 29 1.61 6.13 -0.60
N GLU A 30 2.59 6.20 -1.50
CA GLU A 30 2.37 6.09 -2.93
C GLU A 30 2.62 4.64 -3.36
N VAL A 31 1.79 4.12 -4.26
CA VAL A 31 1.98 2.79 -4.84
C VAL A 31 2.29 2.98 -6.32
N ILE A 32 3.44 2.48 -6.74
CA ILE A 32 3.91 2.56 -8.13
C ILE A 32 4.24 1.15 -8.64
N ASP A 33 4.35 1.04 -9.96
CA ASP A 33 4.84 -0.19 -10.58
C ASP A 33 6.32 -0.41 -10.22
N ASP A 34 6.67 -1.62 -9.79
CA ASP A 34 8.07 -1.99 -9.60
C ASP A 34 8.78 -1.97 -10.97
N PRO A 35 9.84 -1.16 -11.14
CA PRO A 35 10.55 -1.07 -12.42
C PRO A 35 11.40 -2.31 -12.74
N VAL A 36 11.57 -3.23 -11.78
CA VAL A 36 12.38 -4.44 -11.92
C VAL A 36 11.53 -5.72 -11.82
N GLY A 37 10.48 -5.70 -11.01
CA GLY A 37 9.60 -6.84 -10.75
C GLY A 37 8.16 -6.66 -11.25
N ASP A 38 7.36 -7.73 -11.12
CA ASP A 38 5.94 -7.73 -11.50
C ASP A 38 4.99 -7.48 -10.31
N ARG A 39 5.46 -6.78 -9.28
CA ARG A 39 4.69 -6.51 -8.05
C ARG A 39 4.64 -5.01 -7.79
N PRO A 40 3.66 -4.53 -6.99
CA PRO A 40 3.63 -3.13 -6.60
C PRO A 40 4.79 -2.77 -5.68
N LEU A 41 5.38 -1.60 -5.90
CA LEU A 41 6.38 -0.98 -5.04
C LEU A 41 5.69 0.11 -4.21
N ILE A 42 5.83 0.05 -2.88
CA ILE A 42 5.20 0.97 -1.92
C ILE A 42 6.24 1.97 -1.43
N VAL A 43 5.95 3.27 -1.56
CA VAL A 43 6.79 4.37 -1.09
C VAL A 43 6.09 5.09 0.08
N PRO A 44 6.49 4.85 1.34
CA PRO A 44 5.87 5.49 2.50
C PRO A 44 6.08 7.00 2.52
N ILE A 45 5.00 7.75 2.75
CA ILE A 45 5.03 9.21 2.85
C ILE A 45 5.12 9.62 4.32
N GLY A 46 6.36 9.79 4.80
CA GLY A 46 6.68 10.24 6.15
C GLY A 46 6.72 11.76 6.33
N ARG A 47 6.99 12.21 7.56
CA ARG A 47 7.19 13.64 7.89
C ARG A 47 8.54 14.17 7.38
N THR A 48 9.53 13.29 7.24
CA THR A 48 10.85 13.61 6.70
C THR A 48 10.82 13.39 5.19
N HIS A 49 10.19 14.31 4.46
CA HIS A 49 10.42 14.39 3.03
C HIS A 49 11.83 14.92 2.80
N VAL A 50 12.70 14.12 2.19
CA VAL A 50 13.87 14.66 1.49
C VAL A 50 13.29 15.44 0.31
N ARG A 51 13.28 16.78 0.43
CA ARG A 51 12.97 17.64 -0.70
C ARG A 51 14.05 17.42 -1.75
N SER A 52 13.64 17.01 -2.95
CA SER A 52 14.43 17.24 -4.16
C SER A 52 14.52 18.74 -4.43
#